data_AF-A0A3L7VRP6-F1
#
_entry.id   AF-A0A3L7VRP6-F1
#
_cell.length_a   1.000
_cell.length_b   1.000
_cell.length_c   1.000
_cell.angle_alpha   90.00
_cell.angle_beta   90.00
_cell.angle_gamma   90.00
#
_symmetry.space_group_name_H-M   'P 1'
#
loop_
_entity.id
_entity.type
_entity.pdbx_description
1 polymer ?
#
loop_
_entity_poly.entity_id
_entity_poly.type
_entity_poly.pdbx_seq_one_letter_code
_entity_poly.pdbx_strand_id
1 'polypeptide(L)' 'SRRPIVTKDNDFLARALVRGHPPQVVQVCLGNASTRQIANLLQARLDDIERFVMESNESVFMLRE' A
#
# COMPACT_ATOMS: atom_id res chain seq x y z
N SER A 1 7.10 -13.24 -8.55
CA SER A 1 7.03 -11.80 -8.20
C SER A 1 6.10 -11.61 -7.03
N ARG A 2 6.56 -10.92 -5.97
CA ARG A 2 5.74 -10.59 -4.79
C ARG A 2 4.69 -9.55 -5.23
N ARG A 3 3.42 -9.74 -4.90
CA ARG A 3 2.32 -8.82 -5.28
C ARG A 3 1.67 -8.27 -4.01
N PRO A 4 1.78 -6.97 -3.71
CA PRO A 4 1.08 -6.39 -2.58
C PRO A 4 -0.41 -6.24 -2.88
N ILE A 5 -1.20 -6.10 -1.82
CA ILE A 5 -2.58 -5.61 -1.91
C ILE A 5 -2.53 -4.09 -1.79
N VAL A 6 -3.00 -3.37 -2.81
CA VAL A 6 -3.14 -1.90 -2.77
C VAL A 6 -4.59 -1.57 -2.46
N THR A 7 -4.86 -0.82 -1.38
CA THR A 7 -6.23 -0.59 -0.93
C THR A 7 -6.40 0.68 -0.10
N LYS A 8 -7.63 1.23 -0.09
CA LYS A 8 -8.09 2.26 0.85
C LYS A 8 -8.88 1.66 2.02
N ASP A 9 -9.15 0.35 1.99
CA ASP A 9 -9.95 -0.36 2.97
C ASP A 9 -9.10 -0.75 4.18
N ASN A 10 -9.52 -0.29 5.36
CA ASN A 10 -8.81 -0.52 6.62
C ASN A 10 -8.86 -1.99 7.08
N ASP A 11 -9.75 -2.82 6.54
CA ASP A 11 -9.83 -4.23 6.92
C ASP A 11 -8.56 -5.00 6.56
N PHE A 12 -7.92 -4.64 5.44
CA PHE A 12 -6.65 -5.23 5.04
C PHE A 12 -5.48 -4.72 5.88
N LEU A 13 -5.50 -3.43 6.24
CA LEU A 13 -4.54 -2.85 7.18
C LEU A 13 -4.61 -3.58 8.54
N ALA A 14 -5.81 -3.71 9.11
CA ALA A 14 -6.02 -4.39 10.38
C ALA A 14 -5.53 -5.84 10.33
N ARG A 15 -5.87 -6.58 9.25
CA ARG A 15 -5.38 -7.95 9.06
C ARG A 15 -3.85 -8.02 8.97
N ALA A 16 -3.21 -7.11 8.23
CA ALA A 16 -1.75 -7.10 8.07
C ALA A 16 -1.02 -6.77 9.38
N LEU A 17 -1.57 -5.86 10.19
CA LEU A 17 -1.02 -5.55 11.51
C LEU A 17 -1.11 -6.72 12.49
N VAL A 18 -2.19 -7.52 12.42
CA VAL A 18 -2.39 -8.68 13.30
C VAL A 18 -1.61 -9.91 12.83
N ARG A 19 -1.58 -10.19 11.52
CA ARG A 19 -1.00 -11.43 10.97
C ARG A 19 0.41 -11.29 10.42
N GLY A 20 0.89 -10.06 10.25
CA GLY A 20 2.18 -9.80 9.61
C GLY A 20 2.22 -10.25 8.15
N HIS A 21 3.43 -10.48 7.66
CA HIS A 21 3.71 -10.85 6.29
C HIS A 21 3.62 -12.38 6.08
N PRO A 22 3.04 -12.92 4.97
CA PRO A 22 2.32 -12.29 3.84
C PRO A 22 0.76 -12.29 3.98
N PRO A 23 0.02 -11.40 3.26
CA PRO A 23 0.49 -10.47 2.21
C PRO A 23 0.91 -9.08 2.70
N GLN A 24 1.78 -8.40 1.94
CA GLN A 24 2.07 -6.97 2.12
C GLN A 24 0.89 -6.11 1.68
N VAL A 25 0.64 -5.01 2.39
CA VAL A 25 -0.44 -4.07 2.11
C VAL A 25 0.13 -2.67 1.85
N VAL A 26 -0.25 -2.08 0.72
CA VAL A 26 -0.05 -0.66 0.41
C VAL A 26 -1.36 0.07 0.72
N GLN A 27 -1.40 0.76 1.86
CA GLN A 27 -2.58 1.49 2.33
C GLN A 27 -2.60 2.89 1.72
N VAL A 28 -3.60 3.19 0.91
CA VAL A 28 -3.84 4.51 0.33
C VAL A 28 -4.64 5.35 1.33
N CYS A 29 -3.98 6.28 2.01
CA CYS A 29 -4.56 7.14 3.05
C CYS A 29 -5.10 8.45 2.48
N LEU A 30 -5.88 8.39 1.40
CA LEU A 30 -6.59 9.55 0.85
C LEU A 30 -8.01 9.63 1.41
N GLY A 31 -8.58 10.83 1.51
CA GLY A 31 -10.02 11.01 1.75
C GLY A 31 -10.86 10.65 0.52
N ASN A 32 -11.90 11.43 0.24
CA ASN A 32 -12.60 11.37 -1.04
C ASN A 32 -11.61 11.77 -2.15
N ALA A 33 -11.20 10.79 -2.94
CA ALA A 33 -10.26 10.97 -4.03
C ALA A 33 -10.82 10.30 -5.27
N SER A 34 -10.72 10.99 -6.40
CA SER A 34 -11.00 10.40 -7.70
C SER A 34 -10.01 9.29 -8.02
N THR A 35 -10.41 8.36 -8.87
CA THR A 35 -9.51 7.34 -9.42
C THR A 35 -8.24 7.94 -10.03
N ARG A 36 -8.35 9.13 -10.64
CA ARG A 36 -7.20 9.86 -11.21
C ARG A 36 -6.21 10.32 -10.13
N GLN A 37 -6.69 10.86 -9.02
CA GLN A 37 -5.83 11.25 -7.90
C GLN A 37 -5.10 10.04 -7.31
N ILE A 38 -5.81 8.92 -7.14
CA ILE A 38 -5.21 7.68 -6.65
C ILE A 38 -4.13 7.18 -7.63
N ALA A 39 -4.43 7.15 -8.94
CA ALA A 39 -3.47 6.72 -9.96
C ALA A 39 -2.22 7.62 -9.99
N ASN A 40 -2.40 8.95 -9.90
CA ASN A 40 -1.29 9.89 -9.85
C ASN A 40 -0.41 9.66 -8.62
N LEU A 41 -1.01 9.41 -7.44
CA LEU A 41 -0.26 9.11 -6.22
C LEU A 41 0.53 7.81 -6.36
N LEU A 42 -0.09 6.75 -6.89
CA LEU A 42 0.58 5.47 -7.11
C LEU A 42 1.74 5.61 -8.10
N GLN A 43 1.55 6.36 -9.18
CA GLN A 43 2.58 6.62 -10.18
C GLN A 43 3.74 7.43 -9.62
N ALA A 44 3.44 8.47 -8.83
CA ALA A 44 4.45 9.33 -8.21
C ALA A 44 5.27 8.61 -7.13
N ARG A 45 4.76 7.52 -6.57
CA ARG A 45 5.37 6.76 -5.47
C ARG A 45 5.75 5.33 -5.88
N LEU A 46 5.81 5.05 -7.18
CA LEU A 46 6.04 3.70 -7.69
C LEU A 46 7.35 3.11 -7.18
N ASP A 47 8.46 3.87 -7.23
CA ASP A 47 9.77 3.43 -6.77
C ASP A 47 9.78 3.05 -5.28
N ASP A 48 9.05 3.80 -4.44
CA ASP A 48 8.93 3.50 -3.01
C ASP A 48 8.11 2.22 -2.77
N ILE A 49 7.04 2.02 -3.55
CA ILE A 49 6.23 0.81 -3.50
C ILE A 49 7.06 -0.40 -3.92
N GLU A 50 7.82 -0.30 -5.01
CA GLU A 50 8.71 -1.37 -5.48
C GLU A 50 9.77 -1.71 -4.43
N ARG A 51 10.40 -0.70 -3.83
CA ARG A 51 11.37 -0.91 -2.73
C ARG A 51 10.73 -1.61 -1.54
N PHE A 52 9.54 -1.19 -1.12
CA PHE A 52 8.80 -1.85 -0.03
C PHE A 52 8.51 -3.32 -0.36
N VAL A 53 8.08 -3.61 -1.58
CA VAL A 53 7.75 -4.98 -1.99
C VAL A 53 8.99 -5.87 -2.05
N MET A 54 10.10 -5.35 -2.57
CA MET A 54 11.28 -6.15 -2.87
C MET A 54 12.26 -6.26 -1.70
N GLU A 55 12.40 -5.21 -0.90
CA GLU A 55 13.50 -5.09 0.07
C GLU A 55 13.03 -5.07 1.52
N SER A 56 11.73 -4.85 1.76
CA SER A 56 11.21 -4.73 3.13
C SER A 56 10.65 -6.05 3.70
N ASN A 57 10.83 -6.19 5.02
CA ASN A 57 10.13 -7.18 5.85
C ASN A 57 8.86 -6.60 6.50
N GLU A 58 8.58 -5.31 6.27
CA GLU A 58 7.36 -4.66 6.73
C GLU A 58 6.12 -5.25 6.05
N SER A 59 5.03 -5.30 6.81
CA SER A 59 3.74 -5.81 6.33
C SER A 59 2.88 -4.72 5.69
N VAL A 60 3.14 -3.44 6.03
CA VAL A 60 2.31 -2.31 5.63
C VAL A 60 3.18 -1.15 5.15
N PHE A 61 2.79 -0.53 4.04
CA PHE A 61 3.30 0.75 3.57
C PHE A 61 2.15 1.75 3.42
N MET A 62 2.25 2.92 4.06
CA MET A 62 1.21 3.94 4.00
C MET A 62 1.54 5.01 2.96
N LEU A 63 0.67 5.17 1.97
CA LEU A 63 0.73 6.22 0.97
C LEU A 63 -0.13 7.41 1.39
N ARG A 64 0.49 8.58 1.42
CA ARG A 64 -0.12 9.87 1.74
C ARG A 64 0.31 10.89 0.68
N GLU A 65 -0.46 11.98 0.54
CA GLU A 65 -0.09 13.14 -0.29
C GLU A 65 1.23 13.76 0.14
#